data_AF-A0A352FS36-F1
#
_entry.id   AF-A0A352FS36-F1
#
_cell.length_a   1.000
_cell.length_b   1.000
_cell.length_c   1.000
_cell.angle_alpha   90.00
_cell.angle_beta   90.00
_cell.angle_gamma   90.00
#
_symmetry.space_group_name_H-M   'P 1'
#
loop_
_entity.id
_entity.type
_entity.pdbx_description
1 polymer ?
#
loop_
_entity_poly.entity_id
_entity_poly.type
_entity_poly.pdbx_seq_one_letter_code
_entity_poly.pdbx_strand_id
1 'polypeptide(L)'
;MVSTAHKQNRNADLREQTFRRLLAWLDQGVDTNGQSYLAIRERLLGYFDRKNCLNADELADETLNRVARRLDEEGGKIETETPAKYCYIVARFVFMEYLRANEKEIAALDSVSRQANVMSNEDRDRKEKMLECLDHCAAKLESSQRDLIFGYYVGEQRVKIKNRHSLAQTLGITVNALSIRACRIRDKLEGCVKECASRE
;
A
#
# COMPACT_ATOMS: atom_id res chain seq x y z
N MET A 1 37.39 -4.25 -23.91
CA MET A 1 36.85 -3.99 -22.55
C MET A 1 36.47 -2.52 -22.29
N VAL A 2 36.61 -1.59 -23.26
CA VAL A 2 36.33 -0.14 -23.05
C VAL A 2 34.84 0.23 -23.21
N SER A 3 34.03 -0.65 -23.83
CA SER A 3 32.64 -0.35 -24.22
C SER A 3 31.62 -0.40 -23.07
N THR A 4 31.90 -1.15 -22.00
CA THR A 4 31.02 -1.27 -20.82
C THR A 4 31.12 -0.06 -19.88
N ALA A 5 32.30 0.56 -19.75
CA ALA A 5 32.54 1.70 -18.87
C ALA A 5 31.85 2.99 -19.37
N HIS A 6 31.87 3.25 -20.68
CA HIS A 6 31.17 4.41 -21.27
C HIS A 6 29.64 4.30 -21.19
N LYS A 7 29.11 3.07 -21.24
CA LYS A 7 27.67 2.81 -21.15
C LYS A 7 27.14 2.98 -19.72
N GLN A 8 27.96 2.62 -18.71
CA GLN A 8 27.63 2.83 -17.30
C GLN A 8 27.66 4.32 -16.91
N ASN A 9 28.60 5.10 -17.45
CA ASN A 9 28.70 6.53 -17.15
C ASN A 9 27.51 7.34 -17.70
N ARG A 10 27.07 7.06 -18.94
CA ARG A 10 25.86 7.69 -19.50
C ARG A 10 24.58 7.34 -18.74
N ASN A 11 24.46 6.12 -18.23
CA ASN A 11 23.29 5.70 -17.44
C ASN A 11 23.25 6.31 -16.04
N ALA A 12 24.41 6.69 -15.46
CA ALA A 12 24.45 7.41 -14.20
C ALA A 12 24.04 8.88 -14.40
N ASP A 13 24.59 9.52 -15.43
CA ASP A 13 24.31 10.91 -15.79
C ASP A 13 22.83 11.13 -16.16
N LEU A 14 22.23 10.19 -16.90
CA LEU A 14 20.78 10.21 -17.19
C LEU A 14 19.94 10.10 -15.92
N ARG A 15 20.29 9.19 -14.99
CA ARG A 15 19.56 9.02 -13.72
C ARG A 15 19.64 10.27 -12.84
N GLU A 16 20.80 10.91 -12.81
CA GLU A 16 20.99 12.15 -12.06
C GLU A 16 20.16 13.31 -12.66
N GLN A 17 20.10 13.42 -13.98
CA GLN A 17 19.28 14.42 -14.68
C GLN A 17 17.79 14.19 -14.48
N THR A 18 17.31 12.94 -14.57
CA THR A 18 15.94 12.54 -14.25
C THR A 18 15.57 12.91 -12.82
N PHE A 19 16.46 12.63 -11.86
CA PHE A 19 16.23 12.93 -10.45
C PHE A 19 16.18 14.44 -10.18
N ARG A 20 17.08 15.23 -10.76
CA ARG A 20 17.05 16.70 -10.65
C ARG A 20 15.76 17.31 -11.21
N ARG A 21 15.24 16.77 -12.32
CA ARG A 21 13.95 17.18 -12.89
C ARG A 21 12.78 16.85 -11.97
N LEU A 22 12.79 15.67 -11.36
CA LEU A 22 11.80 15.29 -10.34
C LEU A 22 11.82 16.29 -9.18
N LEU A 23 13.00 16.60 -8.62
CA LEU A 23 13.12 17.55 -7.52
C LEU A 23 12.56 18.93 -7.90
N ALA A 24 12.99 19.48 -9.04
CA ALA A 24 12.53 20.78 -9.52
C ALA A 24 11.01 20.83 -9.74
N TRP A 25 10.41 19.74 -10.23
CA TRP A 25 8.97 19.63 -10.43
C TRP A 25 8.21 19.53 -9.10
N LEU A 26 8.69 18.74 -8.15
CA LEU A 26 8.11 18.62 -6.81
C LEU A 26 8.14 19.95 -6.05
N ASP A 27 9.24 20.68 -6.23
CA ASP A 27 9.51 21.99 -5.65
C ASP A 27 8.77 23.14 -6.35
N GLN A 28 8.08 22.86 -7.46
CA GLN A 28 7.40 23.86 -8.29
C GLN A 28 8.33 25.03 -8.67
N GLY A 29 9.62 24.75 -8.82
CA GLY A 29 10.65 25.75 -9.19
C GLY A 29 11.35 26.46 -8.03
N VAL A 30 11.02 26.18 -6.75
CA VAL A 30 11.73 26.73 -5.59
C VAL A 30 12.62 25.66 -4.98
N ASP A 31 13.94 25.75 -5.18
CA ASP A 31 14.89 24.76 -4.67
C ASP A 31 14.78 24.60 -3.14
N THR A 32 14.23 23.47 -2.69
CA THR A 32 14.09 23.15 -1.27
C THR A 32 15.23 22.28 -0.75
N ASN A 33 16.31 22.08 -1.51
CA ASN A 33 17.36 21.10 -1.20
C ASN A 33 16.78 19.68 -0.96
N GLY A 34 15.70 19.32 -1.66
CA GLY A 34 15.07 18.00 -1.58
C GLY A 34 14.09 17.78 -0.42
N GLN A 35 13.74 18.82 0.34
CA GLN A 35 12.76 18.69 1.43
C GLN A 35 11.36 18.30 0.92
N SER A 36 10.91 18.83 -0.22
CA SER A 36 9.62 18.44 -0.80
C SER A 36 9.58 16.97 -1.20
N TYR A 37 10.71 16.43 -1.68
CA TYR A 37 10.86 15.01 -2.00
C TYR A 37 10.70 14.14 -0.75
N LEU A 38 11.40 14.48 0.34
CA LEU A 38 11.30 13.75 1.61
C LEU A 38 9.88 13.81 2.18
N ALA A 39 9.24 14.98 2.17
CA ALA A 39 7.88 15.16 2.66
C ALA A 39 6.86 14.34 1.85
N ILE A 40 7.02 14.26 0.53
CA ILE A 40 6.15 13.44 -0.32
C ILE A 40 6.42 11.96 -0.12
N ARG A 41 7.68 11.55 0.03
CA ARG A 41 8.06 10.16 0.34
C ARG A 41 7.43 9.71 1.65
N GLU A 42 7.57 10.47 2.74
CA GLU A 42 6.97 10.16 4.04
C GLU A 42 5.44 10.03 3.96
N ARG A 43 4.80 10.93 3.22
CA ARG A 43 3.36 10.90 2.95
C ARG A 43 2.91 9.68 2.14
N LEU A 44 3.76 9.18 1.24
CA LEU A 44 3.53 7.95 0.46
C LEU A 44 3.73 6.72 1.33
N LEU A 45 4.78 6.66 2.17
CA LEU A 45 4.98 5.59 3.15
C LEU A 45 3.74 5.44 4.03
N GLY A 46 3.30 6.52 4.67
CA GLY A 46 2.10 6.50 5.50
C GLY A 46 0.83 6.16 4.70
N TYR A 47 0.78 6.40 3.39
CA TYR A 47 -0.33 5.97 2.54
C TYR A 47 -0.33 4.44 2.34
N PHE A 48 0.82 3.82 2.06
CA PHE A 48 0.93 2.38 1.87
C PHE A 48 0.84 1.59 3.20
N ASP A 49 1.38 2.15 4.29
CA ASP A 49 1.27 1.58 5.63
C ASP A 49 -0.20 1.46 6.07
N ARG A 50 -0.99 2.54 5.91
CA ARG A 50 -2.44 2.53 6.18
C ARG A 50 -3.22 1.54 5.29
N LYS A 51 -2.60 1.01 4.24
CA LYS A 51 -3.16 -0.04 3.37
C LYS A 51 -2.65 -1.45 3.70
N ASN A 52 -1.80 -1.57 4.72
CA ASN A 52 -1.17 -2.80 5.20
C ASN A 52 -0.32 -3.48 4.11
N CYS A 53 0.38 -2.67 3.31
CA CYS A 53 1.41 -3.18 2.40
C CYS A 53 2.65 -3.58 3.20
N LEU A 54 3.19 -4.78 2.98
CA LEU A 54 4.38 -5.25 3.69
C LEU A 54 5.65 -4.50 3.27
N ASN A 55 5.67 -3.95 2.06
CA ASN A 55 6.83 -3.27 1.47
C ASN A 55 6.51 -1.80 1.16
N ALA A 56 6.02 -1.04 2.14
CA ALA A 56 5.60 0.34 1.94
C ALA A 56 6.73 1.24 1.39
N ASP A 57 7.97 1.05 1.85
CA ASP A 57 9.16 1.74 1.34
C ASP A 57 9.38 1.53 -0.15
N GLU A 58 9.37 0.28 -0.59
CA GLU A 58 9.58 -0.06 -2.01
C GLU A 58 8.46 0.50 -2.88
N LEU A 59 7.21 0.49 -2.40
CA LEU A 59 6.07 1.02 -3.14
C LEU A 59 6.09 2.55 -3.24
N ALA A 60 6.58 3.24 -2.20
CA ALA A 60 6.79 4.68 -2.24
C ALA A 60 7.90 5.06 -3.23
N ASP A 61 9.02 4.34 -3.20
CA ASP A 61 10.14 4.57 -4.11
C ASP A 61 9.76 4.24 -5.56
N GLU A 62 9.04 3.15 -5.79
CA GLU A 62 8.50 2.79 -7.11
C GLU A 62 7.52 3.84 -7.64
N THR A 63 6.69 4.42 -6.76
CA THR A 63 5.80 5.54 -7.14
C THR A 63 6.61 6.73 -7.65
N LEU A 64 7.65 7.14 -6.91
CA LEU A 64 8.49 8.28 -7.27
C LEU A 64 9.29 8.01 -8.55
N ASN A 65 9.78 6.79 -8.74
CA ASN A 65 10.45 6.37 -9.97
C ASN A 65 9.53 6.45 -11.19
N ARG A 66 8.27 6.02 -11.06
CA ARG A 66 7.29 6.14 -12.15
C ARG A 66 6.97 7.58 -12.49
N VAL A 67 6.83 8.44 -11.48
CA VAL A 67 6.63 9.89 -11.69
C VAL A 67 7.84 10.50 -12.41
N ALA A 68 9.06 10.15 -11.99
CA ALA A 68 10.28 10.65 -12.62
C ALA A 68 10.38 10.22 -14.10
N ARG A 69 10.04 8.96 -14.41
CA ARG A 69 9.99 8.47 -15.79
C ARG A 69 8.93 9.18 -16.63
N ARG A 70 7.73 9.40 -16.07
CA ARG A 70 6.67 10.16 -16.75
C ARG A 70 7.07 11.60 -17.02
N LEU A 71 7.75 12.24 -16.09
CA LEU A 71 8.31 13.58 -16.30
C LEU A 71 9.32 13.61 -17.44
N ASP A 72 10.19 12.61 -17.57
CA ASP A 72 11.12 12.55 -18.70
C ASP A 72 10.42 12.31 -20.04
N GLU A 73 9.37 11.47 -20.07
CA GLU A 73 8.55 11.21 -21.26
C GLU A 73 7.79 12.48 -21.72
N GLU A 74 7.25 13.25 -20.79
CA GLU A 74 6.46 14.47 -21.07
C GLU A 74 7.33 15.75 -21.14
N GLY A 75 8.66 15.63 -21.12
CA GLY A 75 9.57 16.78 -21.27
C GLY A 75 9.62 17.72 -20.06
N GLY A 76 9.37 17.19 -18.85
CA GLY A 76 9.48 17.89 -17.58
C GLY A 76 8.23 18.66 -17.17
N LYS A 77 7.10 18.45 -17.86
CA LYS A 77 5.84 19.13 -17.57
C LYS A 77 4.70 18.13 -17.50
N ILE A 78 4.08 18.04 -16.34
CA ILE A 78 2.81 17.34 -16.16
C ILE A 78 1.74 18.40 -15.92
N GLU A 79 0.67 18.38 -16.72
CA GLU A 79 -0.49 19.28 -16.58
C GLU A 79 -1.30 18.87 -15.34
N THR A 80 -0.84 19.22 -14.15
CA THR A 80 -1.57 18.99 -12.90
C THR A 80 -1.36 20.15 -11.94
N GLU A 81 -2.44 20.57 -11.29
CA GLU A 81 -2.47 21.70 -10.35
C GLU A 81 -1.49 21.56 -9.16
N THR A 82 -1.23 20.33 -8.70
CA THR A 82 -0.29 20.05 -7.60
C THR A 82 0.50 18.76 -7.82
N PRO A 83 1.84 18.78 -7.67
CA PRO A 83 2.69 17.59 -7.79
C PRO A 83 2.27 16.44 -6.87
N ALA A 84 1.91 16.75 -5.62
CA ALA A 84 1.48 15.76 -4.64
C ALA A 84 0.24 14.97 -5.08
N LYS A 85 -0.75 15.63 -5.70
CA LYS A 85 -1.97 14.97 -6.19
C LYS A 85 -1.65 13.95 -7.28
N TYR A 86 -0.74 14.28 -8.19
CA TYR A 86 -0.28 13.35 -9.21
C TYR A 86 0.48 12.16 -8.61
N CYS A 87 1.38 12.40 -7.64
CA CYS A 87 2.06 11.32 -6.92
C CYS A 87 1.08 10.34 -6.27
N TYR A 88 -0.02 10.82 -5.67
CA TYR A 88 -1.06 9.94 -5.11
C TYR A 88 -1.86 9.17 -6.16
N ILE A 89 -2.10 9.75 -7.34
CA ILE A 89 -2.72 9.05 -8.46
C ILE A 89 -1.84 7.87 -8.88
N VAL A 90 -0.53 8.11 -9.03
CA VAL A 90 0.44 7.05 -9.36
C VAL A 90 0.53 6.01 -8.24
N ALA A 91 0.59 6.44 -6.97
CA ALA A 91 0.61 5.56 -5.81
C ALA A 91 -0.60 4.62 -5.76
N ARG A 92 -1.77 5.11 -6.18
CA ARG A 92 -2.98 4.29 -6.31
C ARG A 92 -2.82 3.19 -7.36
N PHE A 93 -2.21 3.48 -8.50
CA PHE A 93 -1.96 2.46 -9.53
C PHE A 93 -0.93 1.42 -9.07
N VAL A 94 0.18 1.89 -8.45
CA VAL A 94 1.19 1.02 -7.84
C VAL A 94 0.57 0.09 -6.79
N PHE A 95 -0.31 0.62 -5.94
CA PHE A 95 -1.04 -0.18 -4.96
C PHE A 95 -1.92 -1.26 -5.62
N MET A 96 -2.64 -0.93 -6.70
CA MET A 96 -3.48 -1.90 -7.40
C MET A 96 -2.67 -3.02 -8.06
N GLU A 97 -1.46 -2.71 -8.54
CA GLU A 97 -0.53 -3.71 -9.05
C GLU A 97 0.03 -4.59 -7.92
N TYR A 98 0.41 -4.00 -6.80
CA TYR A 98 0.82 -4.72 -5.60
C TYR A 98 -0.26 -5.71 -5.14
N LEU A 99 -1.53 -5.28 -5.07
CA LEU A 99 -2.63 -6.17 -4.72
C LEU A 99 -2.77 -7.34 -5.69
N ARG A 100 -2.63 -7.11 -7.00
CA ARG A 100 -2.71 -8.18 -8.02
C ARG A 100 -1.52 -9.13 -7.93
N ALA A 101 -0.33 -8.63 -7.61
CA ALA A 101 0.86 -9.46 -7.43
C ALA A 101 0.74 -10.33 -6.18
N ASN A 102 0.34 -9.73 -5.06
CA ASN A 102 0.15 -10.43 -3.79
C ASN A 102 -0.99 -11.46 -3.86
N GLU A 103 -2.07 -11.18 -4.59
CA GLU A 103 -3.15 -12.14 -4.84
C GLU A 103 -2.67 -13.36 -5.65
N LYS A 104 -1.77 -13.17 -6.62
CA LYS A 104 -1.13 -14.27 -7.35
C LYS A 104 -0.17 -15.07 -6.46
N GLU A 105 0.59 -14.37 -5.61
CA GLU A 105 1.53 -14.97 -4.68
C GLU A 105 0.81 -15.79 -3.60
N ILE A 106 -0.28 -15.27 -3.03
CA ILE A 106 -1.15 -16.01 -2.11
C ILE A 106 -1.78 -17.21 -2.81
N ALA A 107 -2.26 -17.08 -4.04
CA ALA A 107 -2.81 -18.21 -4.80
C ALA A 107 -1.74 -19.29 -5.09
N ALA A 108 -0.49 -18.87 -5.35
CA ALA A 108 0.63 -19.79 -5.50
C ALA A 108 1.02 -20.46 -4.17
N LEU A 109 1.05 -19.71 -3.06
CA LEU A 109 1.32 -20.22 -1.72
C LEU A 109 0.22 -21.16 -1.22
N ASP A 110 -1.05 -20.92 -1.55
CA ASP A 110 -2.16 -21.84 -1.22
C ASP A 110 -2.00 -23.19 -1.93
N SER A 111 -1.44 -23.20 -3.16
CA SER A 111 -1.08 -24.43 -3.86
C SER A 111 0.10 -25.19 -3.21
N VAL A 112 1.02 -24.48 -2.56
CA VAL A 112 2.19 -25.06 -1.87
C VAL A 112 1.85 -25.47 -0.43
N SER A 113 0.92 -24.77 0.24
CA SER A 113 0.47 -25.02 1.60
C SER A 113 -0.28 -26.33 1.77
N ARG A 114 -0.73 -26.96 0.67
CA ARG A 114 -1.28 -28.33 0.68
C ARG A 114 -0.21 -29.42 0.78
N GLN A 115 1.08 -29.09 0.71
CA GLN A 115 2.17 -30.08 0.70
C GLN A 115 3.30 -29.88 1.71
N ALA A 116 3.36 -28.77 2.47
CA ALA A 116 4.36 -28.63 3.53
C ALA A 116 3.88 -27.74 4.68
N ASN A 117 3.07 -28.30 5.59
CA ASN A 117 2.81 -27.65 6.87
C ASN A 117 3.61 -28.35 7.97
N VAL A 118 4.85 -27.92 8.17
CA VAL A 118 5.57 -28.12 9.44
C VAL A 118 5.75 -26.76 10.08
N MET A 119 4.64 -26.13 10.48
CA MET A 119 4.70 -25.01 11.43
C MET A 119 5.31 -25.52 12.75
N SER A 120 6.34 -24.83 13.24
CA SER A 120 6.85 -25.02 14.59
C SER A 120 5.71 -24.88 15.61
N ASN A 121 5.76 -25.60 16.73
CA ASN A 121 4.76 -25.47 17.79
C ASN A 121 4.71 -24.02 18.31
N GLU A 122 5.86 -23.33 18.37
CA GLU A 122 5.93 -21.93 18.80
C GLU A 122 5.18 -20.97 17.86
N ASP A 123 5.19 -21.22 16.54
CA ASP A 123 4.47 -20.39 15.57
C ASP A 123 2.96 -20.66 15.62
N ARG A 124 2.57 -21.89 15.96
CA ARG A 124 1.18 -22.27 16.21
C ARG A 124 0.63 -21.54 17.43
N ASP A 125 1.35 -21.58 18.54
CA ASP A 125 0.94 -20.95 19.80
C ASP A 125 0.83 -19.42 19.66
N ARG A 126 1.77 -18.78 18.96
CA ARG A 126 1.69 -17.33 18.67
C ARG A 126 0.49 -16.98 17.81
N LYS A 127 0.17 -17.81 16.81
CA LYS A 127 -0.95 -17.58 15.91
C LYS A 127 -2.30 -17.79 16.62
N GLU A 128 -2.38 -18.80 17.49
CA GLU A 128 -3.56 -19.05 18.32
C GLU A 128 -3.85 -17.86 19.24
N LYS A 129 -2.84 -17.36 19.96
CA LYS A 129 -2.96 -16.13 20.78
C LYS A 129 -3.39 -14.90 19.97
N MET A 130 -2.81 -14.73 18.78
CA MET A 130 -3.18 -13.61 17.89
C MET A 130 -4.65 -13.71 17.45
N LEU A 131 -5.16 -14.92 17.21
CA LEU A 131 -6.57 -15.16 16.86
C LEU A 131 -7.49 -14.90 18.06
N GLU A 132 -7.11 -15.35 19.26
CA GLU A 132 -7.87 -15.07 20.48
C GLU A 132 -8.00 -13.56 20.76
N CYS A 133 -6.89 -12.82 20.62
CA CYS A 133 -6.91 -11.37 20.72
C CYS A 133 -7.76 -10.71 19.63
N LEU A 134 -7.74 -11.24 18.40
CA LEU A 134 -8.59 -10.75 17.31
C LEU A 134 -10.08 -10.95 17.64
N ASP A 135 -10.47 -12.14 18.11
CA ASP A 135 -11.84 -12.45 18.47
C ASP A 135 -12.32 -11.57 19.63
N HIS A 136 -11.48 -11.40 20.66
CA HIS A 136 -11.77 -10.52 21.79
C HIS A 136 -11.94 -9.06 21.35
N CYS A 137 -11.07 -8.55 20.47
CA CYS A 137 -11.15 -7.19 19.97
C CYS A 137 -12.31 -6.98 18.99
N ALA A 138 -12.65 -7.98 18.16
CA ALA A 138 -13.83 -7.96 17.32
C ALA A 138 -15.13 -7.95 18.15
N ALA A 139 -15.14 -8.62 19.31
CA ALA A 139 -16.26 -8.60 20.24
C ALA A 139 -16.52 -7.20 20.85
N LYS A 140 -15.48 -6.35 20.95
CA LYS A 140 -15.61 -4.95 21.44
C LYS A 140 -16.17 -3.98 20.40
N LEU A 141 -16.17 -4.34 19.12
CA LEU A 141 -16.78 -3.53 18.08
C LEU A 141 -18.31 -3.55 18.20
N GLU A 142 -18.93 -2.42 17.86
CA GLU A 142 -20.38 -2.35 17.63
C GLU A 142 -20.79 -3.35 16.53
N SER A 143 -21.99 -3.93 16.65
CA SER A 143 -22.52 -4.90 15.68
C SER A 143 -22.45 -4.39 14.25
N SER A 144 -22.82 -3.13 14.01
CA SER A 144 -22.76 -2.49 12.70
C SER A 144 -21.34 -2.37 12.13
N GLN A 145 -20.33 -2.17 12.99
CA GLN A 145 -18.92 -2.09 12.59
C GLN A 145 -18.33 -3.46 12.31
N ARG A 146 -18.76 -4.46 13.10
CA ARG A 146 -18.41 -5.87 12.95
C ARG A 146 -18.93 -6.43 11.63
N ASP A 147 -20.20 -6.20 11.33
CA ASP A 147 -20.82 -6.65 10.07
C ASP A 147 -20.17 -5.97 8.86
N LEU A 148 -19.84 -4.68 8.98
CA LEU A 148 -19.14 -3.95 7.93
C LEU A 148 -17.74 -4.55 7.67
N ILE A 149 -16.93 -4.76 8.72
CA ILE A 149 -15.55 -5.22 8.54
C ILE A 149 -15.51 -6.68 8.05
N PHE A 150 -16.36 -7.57 8.59
CA PHE A 150 -16.45 -8.93 8.08
C PHE A 150 -16.96 -8.96 6.65
N GLY A 151 -18.06 -8.27 6.35
CA GLY A 151 -18.60 -8.18 4.98
C GLY A 151 -17.62 -7.56 3.97
N TYR A 152 -16.73 -6.66 4.42
CA TYR A 152 -15.71 -6.05 3.57
C TYR A 152 -14.56 -7.00 3.21
N TYR A 153 -14.25 -7.98 4.07
CA TYR A 153 -13.16 -8.93 3.90
C TYR A 153 -13.60 -10.32 3.42
N VAL A 154 -14.89 -10.66 3.50
CA VAL A 154 -15.45 -11.94 3.02
C VAL A 154 -15.28 -12.12 1.51
N GLY A 155 -14.78 -13.29 1.12
CA GLY A 155 -14.65 -13.76 -0.26
C GLY A 155 -13.30 -13.44 -0.92
N GLU A 156 -13.01 -14.16 -1.99
CA GLU A 156 -11.76 -14.02 -2.75
C GLU A 156 -11.94 -13.18 -4.02
N GLN A 157 -10.91 -12.40 -4.38
CA GLN A 157 -10.78 -11.67 -5.63
C GLN A 157 -12.06 -10.92 -6.09
N ARG A 158 -12.70 -11.40 -7.16
CA ARG A 158 -13.91 -10.84 -7.77
C ARG A 158 -15.12 -10.89 -6.84
N VAL A 159 -15.21 -11.89 -5.95
CA VAL A 159 -16.27 -12.02 -4.95
C VAL A 159 -16.16 -10.86 -3.96
N LYS A 160 -14.95 -10.52 -3.53
CA LYS A 160 -14.69 -9.39 -2.63
C LYS A 160 -15.09 -8.04 -3.24
N ILE A 161 -14.82 -7.83 -4.53
CA ILE A 161 -15.23 -6.60 -5.24
C ILE A 161 -16.76 -6.50 -5.29
N LYS A 162 -17.44 -7.58 -5.67
CA LYS A 162 -18.91 -7.64 -5.67
C LYS A 162 -19.50 -7.41 -4.28
N ASN A 163 -18.92 -8.04 -3.25
CA ASN A 163 -19.34 -7.88 -1.86
C ASN A 163 -19.19 -6.43 -1.39
N ARG A 164 -18.08 -5.75 -1.72
CA ARG A 164 -17.89 -4.33 -1.39
C ARG A 164 -18.89 -3.43 -2.09
N HIS A 165 -19.22 -3.71 -3.35
CA HIS A 165 -20.25 -2.96 -4.07
C HIS A 165 -21.63 -3.18 -3.45
N SER A 166 -22.00 -4.44 -3.18
CA SER A 166 -23.27 -4.79 -2.54
C SER A 166 -23.38 -4.20 -1.13
N LEU A 167 -22.32 -4.29 -0.33
CA LEU A 167 -22.27 -3.75 1.03
C LEU A 167 -22.40 -2.21 1.04
N ALA A 168 -21.77 -1.53 0.08
CA ALA A 168 -21.92 -0.09 -0.08
C ALA A 168 -23.36 0.28 -0.45
N GLN A 169 -24.00 -0.49 -1.34
CA GLN A 169 -25.38 -0.31 -1.75
C GLN A 169 -26.36 -0.53 -0.58
N THR A 170 -26.21 -1.61 0.19
CA THR A 170 -27.04 -1.90 1.37
C THR A 170 -26.94 -0.80 2.42
N LEU A 171 -25.75 -0.22 2.59
CA LEU A 171 -25.52 0.88 3.53
C LEU A 171 -25.86 2.27 2.97
N GLY A 172 -26.26 2.37 1.70
CA GLY A 172 -26.58 3.65 1.05
C GLY A 172 -25.39 4.61 0.93
N ILE A 173 -24.16 4.08 0.88
CA ILE A 173 -22.93 4.88 0.82
C ILE A 173 -22.12 4.58 -0.44
N THR A 174 -21.16 5.45 -0.76
CA THR A 174 -20.21 5.20 -1.86
C THR A 174 -19.19 4.14 -1.46
N VAL A 175 -18.64 3.41 -2.44
CA VAL A 175 -17.57 2.42 -2.22
C VAL A 175 -16.32 3.05 -1.60
N ASN A 176 -16.06 4.33 -1.88
CA ASN A 176 -14.99 5.09 -1.25
C ASN A 176 -15.28 5.34 0.24
N ALA A 177 -16.51 5.76 0.58
CA ALA A 177 -16.92 5.93 1.97
C ALA A 177 -16.90 4.60 2.75
N LEU A 178 -17.30 3.48 2.11
CA LEU A 178 -17.17 2.14 2.69
C LEU A 178 -15.69 1.82 3.00
N SER A 179 -14.79 2.11 2.05
CA SER A 179 -13.36 1.85 2.23
C SER A 179 -12.74 2.69 3.35
N ILE A 180 -13.16 3.95 3.50
CA ILE A 180 -12.72 4.83 4.61
C ILE A 180 -13.23 4.29 5.95
N ARG A 181 -14.50 3.87 6.03
CA ARG A 181 -15.08 3.27 7.26
C ARG A 181 -14.37 1.96 7.62
N ALA A 182 -14.15 1.08 6.65
CA ALA A 182 -13.40 -0.16 6.86
C ALA A 182 -11.96 0.10 7.33
N CYS A 183 -11.30 1.15 6.82
CA CYS A 183 -9.98 1.56 7.28
C CYS A 183 -10.00 1.95 8.76
N ARG A 184 -10.92 2.81 9.17
CA ARG A 184 -11.02 3.26 10.57
C ARG A 184 -11.33 2.12 11.54
N ILE A 185 -12.18 1.16 11.13
CA ILE A 185 -12.49 -0.01 11.95
C ILE A 185 -11.26 -0.93 12.07
N ARG A 186 -10.49 -1.08 10.97
CA ARG A 186 -9.23 -1.83 10.98
C ARG A 186 -8.21 -1.20 11.91
N ASP A 187 -8.02 0.12 11.86
CA ASP A 187 -7.05 0.83 12.71
C ASP A 187 -7.40 0.64 14.20
N LYS A 188 -8.69 0.65 14.55
CA LYS A 188 -9.17 0.35 15.91
C LYS A 188 -8.91 -1.10 16.32
N LEU A 189 -9.19 -2.06 15.44
CA LEU A 189 -8.93 -3.48 15.70
C LEU A 189 -7.44 -3.74 15.89
N GLU A 190 -6.60 -3.18 15.03
CA GLU A 190 -5.16 -3.35 15.08
C GLU A 190 -4.57 -2.78 16.38
N GLY A 191 -5.01 -1.57 16.79
CA GLY A 191 -4.62 -1.00 18.08
C GLY A 191 -5.04 -1.90 19.25
N CYS A 192 -6.28 -2.38 19.26
CA CYS A 192 -6.77 -3.28 20.30
C CYS A 192 -5.99 -4.60 20.35
N VAL A 193 -5.72 -5.22 19.20
CA VAL A 193 -5.01 -6.51 19.12
C VAL A 193 -3.57 -6.36 19.55
N LYS A 194 -2.89 -5.27 19.13
CA LYS A 194 -1.53 -4.95 19.59
C LYS A 194 -1.47 -4.78 21.11
N GLU A 195 -2.42 -4.06 21.69
CA GLU A 195 -2.51 -3.92 23.15
C GLU A 195 -2.78 -5.26 23.83
N CYS A 196 -3.72 -6.07 23.31
CA CYS A 196 -4.05 -7.39 23.84
C CYS A 196 -2.83 -8.32 23.85
N ALA A 197 -2.14 -8.43 22.71
CA ALA A 197 -0.97 -9.29 22.55
C ALA A 197 0.25 -8.81 23.35
N SER A 198 0.26 -7.55 23.83
CA SER A 198 1.33 -7.00 24.66
C SER A 198 1.08 -7.10 26.18
N ARG A 199 -0.15 -7.43 26.59
CA ARG A 199 -0.57 -7.51 28.00
C ARG A 199 -0.48 -8.93 28.58
N GLU A 200 -0.16 -9.92 27.76
CA GLU A 200 0.16 -11.31 28.13
C GLU A 200 1.65 -11.60 27.99
#